data_AF-W1XF72-F1
#
_entry.id   AF-W1XF72-F1
#
_cell.length_a   1.000
_cell.length_b   1.000
_cell.length_c   1.000
_cell.angle_alpha   90.00
_cell.angle_beta   90.00
_cell.angle_gamma   90.00
#
_symmetry.space_group_name_H-M   'P 1'
#
loop_
_entity.id
_entity.type
_entity.pdbx_description
1 polymer ?
#
loop_
_entity_poly.entity_id
_entity_poly.type
_entity_poly.pdbx_seq_one_letter_code
_entity_poly.pdbx_strand_id
1 'polypeptide(L)' 'VSATCVRIPVLSAHSESVYIETKEVAPIAEVKAAIANFPGAVLEDDVAHQIYPQAVNAVGKKETFVGRIRKDLDAE' A
#
# COMPACT_ATOMS: atom_id res chain seq x y z
N VAL A 1 -1.90 16.87 4.76
CA VAL A 1 -2.50 15.89 3.82
C VAL A 1 -3.02 16.67 2.63
N SER A 2 -2.58 16.31 1.43
CA SER A 2 -3.03 16.87 0.15
C SER A 2 -3.44 15.71 -0.75
N ALA A 3 -4.47 15.89 -1.59
CA ALA A 3 -5.05 14.78 -2.35
C ALA A 3 -5.45 15.17 -3.78
N THR A 4 -5.36 14.21 -4.69
CA THR A 4 -5.99 14.26 -6.03
C THR A 4 -6.85 13.02 -6.16
N CYS A 5 -8.17 13.19 -6.27
CA CYS A 5 -9.13 12.09 -6.33
C CYS A 5 -9.62 11.90 -7.77
N VAL A 6 -9.40 10.71 -8.34
CA VAL A 6 -9.73 10.39 -9.73
C VAL A 6 -10.68 9.19 -9.79
N ARG A 7 -11.75 9.30 -10.59
CA ARG A 7 -12.65 8.17 -10.87
C ARG A 7 -12.13 7.39 -12.09
N ILE A 8 -12.13 6.07 -12.00
CA ILE A 8 -11.76 5.14 -13.08
C ILE A 8 -12.89 4.10 -13.26
N PRO A 9 -12.95 3.36 -14.39
CA PRO A 9 -14.01 2.37 -14.64
C PRO A 9 -13.78 1.06 -13.88
N VAL A 10 -13.73 1.15 -12.54
CA VAL A 10 -13.68 0.01 -11.60
C VAL A 10 -14.99 -0.01 -10.83
N LEU A 11 -15.67 -1.17 -10.82
CA LEU A 11 -17.00 -1.30 -10.22
C LEU A 11 -17.01 -1.16 -8.69
N SER A 12 -16.01 -1.71 -8.02
CA SER A 12 -15.93 -1.74 -6.55
C SER A 12 -14.47 -1.88 -6.11
N ALA A 13 -14.18 -1.41 -4.89
CA ALA A 13 -12.86 -1.18 -4.31
C ALA A 13 -12.11 0.03 -4.92
N HIS A 14 -11.48 0.83 -4.05
CA HIS A 14 -10.60 1.93 -4.44
C HIS A 14 -9.13 1.46 -4.39
N SER A 15 -8.27 2.16 -5.11
CA SER A 15 -6.83 1.99 -5.04
C SER A 15 -6.19 3.37 -4.90
N GLU A 16 -5.21 3.47 -4.03
CA GLU A 16 -4.58 4.74 -3.68
C GLU A 16 -3.06 4.63 -3.84
N SER A 17 -2.48 5.54 -4.62
CA SER A 17 -1.03 5.74 -4.64
C SER A 17 -0.68 6.76 -3.55
N VAL A 18 -0.01 6.29 -2.50
CA VAL A 18 0.26 7.10 -1.30
C VAL A 18 1.75 7.40 -1.21
N TYR A 19 2.08 8.68 -1.03
CA TYR A 19 3.41 9.16 -0.64
C TYR A 19 3.35 9.68 0.80
N ILE A 20 4.34 9.32 1.62
CA ILE A 20 4.46 9.76 3.00
C ILE A 20 5.89 10.17 3.31
N GLU A 21 6.03 11.10 4.24
CA GLU A 21 7.30 11.44 4.88
C GLU A 21 7.17 11.10 6.37
N THR A 22 8.14 10.37 6.89
CA THR A 22 8.24 10.04 8.31
C THR A 22 9.17 11.04 9.00
N LYS A 23 8.98 11.24 10.31
CA LYS A 23 9.87 12.13 11.10
C LYS A 23 11.31 11.62 11.15
N GLU A 24 11.44 10.29 11.23
CA GLU A 24 12.71 9.58 11.26
C GLU A 24 12.77 8.62 10.08
N VAL A 25 13.98 8.24 9.67
CA VAL A 25 14.16 7.24 8.61
C VAL A 25 13.53 5.92 9.03
N ALA A 26 12.60 5.41 8.21
CA ALA A 26 11.93 4.14 8.42
C ALA A 26 12.51 3.05 7.49
N PRO A 27 13.21 2.02 8.02
CA PRO A 27 13.68 0.91 7.20
C PRO A 27 12.51 0.16 6.55
N ILE A 28 12.58 -0.12 5.25
CA ILE A 28 11.47 -0.73 4.51
C ILE A 28 11.05 -2.09 5.08
N ALA A 29 12.00 -2.87 5.58
CA ALA A 29 11.69 -4.14 6.26
C ALA A 29 10.82 -3.93 7.51
N GLU A 30 11.12 -2.90 8.31
CA GLU A 30 10.35 -2.57 9.51
C GLU A 30 8.97 -2.01 9.15
N VAL A 31 8.88 -1.17 8.11
CA VAL A 31 7.59 -0.67 7.60
C VAL A 31 6.69 -1.83 7.15
N LYS A 32 7.24 -2.77 6.37
CA LYS A 32 6.52 -3.97 5.92
C LYS A 32 6.05 -4.81 7.11
N ALA A 33 6.91 -5.04 8.10
CA ALA A 33 6.56 -5.78 9.31
C ALA A 33 5.47 -5.08 10.14
N ALA A 34 5.56 -3.76 10.32
CA ALA A 34 4.57 -2.97 11.05
C ALA A 34 3.19 -3.04 10.39
N ILE A 35 3.13 -2.92 9.05
CA ILE A 35 1.88 -3.04 8.28
C ILE A 35 1.30 -4.46 8.39
N ALA A 36 2.13 -5.50 8.24
CA ALA A 36 1.68 -6.88 8.36
C ALA A 36 1.14 -7.23 9.77
N ASN A 37 1.64 -6.56 10.80
CA ASN A 37 1.21 -6.76 12.19
C ASN A 37 0.01 -5.87 12.60
N PHE A 38 -0.39 -4.90 11.76
CA PHE A 38 -1.46 -3.98 12.11
C PHE A 38 -2.85 -4.64 11.89
N PRO A 39 -3.76 -4.65 12.88
CA PRO A 39 -5.06 -5.27 12.74
C PRO A 39 -5.86 -4.72 11.54
N GLY A 40 -6.28 -5.61 10.65
CA GLY A 40 -7.06 -5.27 9.46
C GLY A 40 -6.23 -4.88 8.23
N ALA A 41 -4.91 -4.75 8.34
CA ALA A 41 -4.02 -4.59 7.20
C ALA A 41 -3.44 -5.94 6.77
N VAL A 42 -3.31 -6.14 5.46
CA VAL A 42 -2.71 -7.33 4.85
C VAL A 42 -1.61 -6.88 3.90
N LEU A 43 -0.40 -7.38 4.12
CA LEU A 43 0.74 -7.09 3.26
C LEU A 43 0.72 -8.01 2.02
N GLU A 44 0.54 -7.43 0.84
CA GLU A 44 0.71 -8.08 -0.47
C GLU A 44 1.86 -7.37 -1.19
N ASP A 45 3.11 -7.73 -0.90
CA ASP A 45 4.28 -6.99 -1.41
C ASP A 45 5.45 -7.91 -1.76
N ASP A 46 5.29 -8.63 -2.86
CA ASP A 46 6.33 -9.47 -3.47
C ASP A 46 6.37 -9.21 -4.99
N VAL A 47 7.12 -8.19 -5.35
CA VAL A 47 7.26 -7.74 -6.75
C VAL A 47 7.99 -8.76 -7.64
N ALA A 48 8.79 -9.66 -7.06
CA ALA A 48 9.50 -10.69 -7.83
C ALA A 48 8.53 -11.74 -8.39
N HIS A 49 7.43 -11.98 -7.67
CA HIS A 49 6.35 -12.89 -8.09
C HIS A 49 5.07 -12.14 -8.49
N GLN A 50 5.16 -10.84 -8.79
CA GLN A 50 4.04 -9.98 -9.23
C GLN A 50 2.87 -9.91 -8.23
N ILE A 51 3.16 -10.02 -6.94
CA ILE A 51 2.18 -9.89 -5.86
C ILE A 51 2.11 -8.44 -5.39
N TYR A 52 0.96 -7.82 -5.60
CA TYR A 52 0.61 -6.48 -5.14
C TYR A 52 -0.93 -6.35 -5.04
N PRO A 53 -1.46 -5.40 -4.25
CA PRO A 53 -2.90 -5.23 -4.10
C PRO A 53 -3.58 -4.95 -5.44
N GLN A 54 -4.70 -5.61 -5.67
CA GLN A 54 -5.52 -5.42 -6.86
C GLN A 54 -6.98 -5.27 -6.47
N ALA A 55 -7.66 -4.27 -7.03
CA ALA A 55 -9.06 -3.96 -6.71
C ALA A 55 -9.96 -5.19 -6.85
N VAL A 56 -9.82 -5.96 -7.94
CA VAL A 56 -10.60 -7.18 -8.20
C VAL A 56 -10.48 -8.23 -7.09
N ASN A 57 -9.32 -8.33 -6.43
CA ASN A 57 -9.06 -9.30 -5.36
C ASN A 57 -9.50 -8.79 -3.99
N ALA A 58 -9.76 -7.49 -3.85
CA ALA A 58 -10.17 -6.85 -2.59
C ALA A 58 -11.70 -6.78 -2.43
N VAL A 59 -12.48 -6.89 -3.51
CA VAL A 59 -13.94 -6.84 -3.46
C VAL A 59 -14.50 -7.89 -2.50
N GLY A 60 -15.38 -7.46 -1.59
CA GLY A 60 -16.06 -8.34 -0.62
C GLY A 60 -15.22 -8.70 0.61
N LYS A 61 -13.96 -8.27 0.68
CA LYS A 61 -13.09 -8.45 1.84
C LYS A 61 -13.21 -7.25 2.80
N LYS A 62 -12.95 -7.49 4.09
CA LYS A 62 -13.01 -6.45 5.13
C LYS A 62 -11.64 -5.83 5.41
N GLU A 63 -10.60 -6.55 5.01
CA GLU A 63 -9.20 -6.19 5.16
C GLU A 63 -8.78 -5.10 4.17
N THR A 64 -7.72 -4.38 4.51
CA THR A 64 -7.04 -3.41 3.64
C THR A 64 -5.73 -3.99 3.15
N PHE A 65 -5.54 -4.06 1.84
CA PHE A 65 -4.35 -4.64 1.23
C PHE A 65 -3.34 -3.56 0.90
N VAL A 66 -2.07 -3.76 1.28
CA VAL A 66 -1.00 -2.78 1.12
C VAL A 66 0.21 -3.43 0.47
N GLY A 67 0.86 -2.72 -0.46
CA GLY A 67 2.08 -3.20 -1.11
C GLY A 67 2.74 -2.12 -1.95
N ARG A 68 3.71 -2.52 -2.78
CA ARG A 68 4.58 -1.61 -3.56
C ARG A 68 5.36 -0.61 -2.69
N ILE A 69 5.63 -1.00 -1.44
CA ILE A 69 6.34 -0.22 -0.44
C ILE A 69 7.82 -0.16 -0.82
N ARG A 70 8.35 1.06 -0.91
CA ARG A 70 9.73 1.35 -1.28
C ARG A 70 10.12 2.72 -0.75
N LYS A 71 11.44 2.95 -0.62
CA LYS A 71 11.95 4.30 -0.41
C LYS A 71 11.75 5.13 -1.68
N ASP A 72 11.63 6.43 -1.47
CA ASP A 72 11.82 7.38 -2.54
C ASP A 72 13.26 7.28 -3.10
N LEU A 73 13.48 7.73 -4.34
CA LEU A 73 14.79 7.63 -4.99
C LEU A 73 15.74 8.74 -4.54
N ASP A 74 15.20 9.88 -4.10
CA ASP A 74 15.96 11.08 -3.77
C ASP A 74 16.02 11.34 -2.26
N ALA A 75 15.14 10.73 -1.45
CA ALA A 75 15.15 10.85 0.00
C ALA A 75 15.91 9.69 0.69
N GLU A 76 17.02 10.02 1.37
CA GLU A 76 17.77 9.09 2.24
C GLU A 76 16.96 8.60 3.45
#